data_AF-A0A947G128-F1
#
_entry.id   AF-A0A947G128-F1
#
_cell.length_a   1.000
_cell.length_b   1.000
_cell.length_c   1.000
_cell.angle_alpha   90.00
_cell.angle_beta   90.00
_cell.angle_gamma   90.00
#
_symmetry.space_group_name_H-M   'P 1'
#
loop_
_entity.id
_entity.type
_entity.pdbx_description
1 polymer ?
#
loop_
_entity_poly.entity_id
_entity_poly.type
_entity_poly.pdbx_seq_one_letter_code
_entity_poly.pdbx_strand_id
1 'polypeptide(L)'
;VMFGIAGVWLGANSIIGIFEMPLIGISALIIMAFTLIAGHQLPFKLPGAVVAIIFATGLYYLAAATGVLGSLGLNYQEPGSIELAMALPIFSPEIVMLLGGQVINYLAIIIPLAILVTATSINVATAAQLSDDNYRAREVIRVDAFATICSSFMGGVIQTTPYLGHTTYKRLGGQLGYSTGVSLLVLVAGFAGIIQSMITLVPQAAIKPILVVVASDIMRLAFQAVSAKHSPAIGLAIIPTILNFAHTKMSTLYEQLTITLQDIGVRASDVVSPIWLNEYLILGVLARGYILTGLIWASVLVCMIEKQLIKAAALLAVAAGFAYFGIIHSVLPSSSMYFPWQLDMTQLPAEQPLLPPAIAISYLLAAILVALFAWWQPQDINQQEK
;
A
#
# COMPACT_ATOMS: atom_id res chain seq x y z
N VAL A 1 -5.80 -4.17 -6.97
CA VAL A 1 -5.26 -3.03 -6.17
C VAL A 1 -4.38 -3.51 -5.02
N MET A 2 -4.87 -4.26 -4.03
CA MET A 2 -4.02 -4.78 -2.93
C MET A 2 -2.79 -5.56 -3.41
N PHE A 3 -2.93 -6.37 -4.47
CA PHE A 3 -1.79 -7.01 -5.14
C PHE A 3 -0.70 -6.00 -5.52
N GLY A 4 -1.07 -4.87 -6.15
CA GLY A 4 -0.12 -3.87 -6.61
C GLY A 4 0.56 -3.18 -5.43
N ILE A 5 -0.21 -2.79 -4.41
CA ILE A 5 0.32 -2.16 -3.19
C ILE A 5 1.29 -3.11 -2.50
N ALA A 6 0.87 -4.35 -2.25
CA ALA A 6 1.71 -5.35 -1.60
C ALA A 6 2.95 -5.69 -2.45
N GLY A 7 2.79 -5.99 -3.73
CA GLY A 7 3.91 -6.37 -4.60
C GLY A 7 4.95 -5.25 -4.76
N VAL A 8 4.50 -4.01 -4.96
CA VAL A 8 5.38 -2.87 -5.26
C VAL A 8 5.89 -2.21 -3.97
N TRP A 9 4.98 -1.71 -3.13
CA TRP A 9 5.38 -0.95 -1.94
C TRP A 9 5.89 -1.85 -0.81
N LEU A 10 5.27 -3.01 -0.59
CA LEU A 10 5.70 -3.92 0.47
C LEU A 10 6.82 -4.86 0.00
N GLY A 11 6.70 -5.43 -1.19
CA GLY A 11 7.66 -6.38 -1.76
C GLY A 11 8.89 -5.69 -2.35
N ALA A 12 8.72 -4.98 -3.45
CA ALA A 12 9.84 -4.42 -4.21
C ALA A 12 10.66 -3.39 -3.38
N ASN A 13 10.01 -2.51 -2.62
CA ASN A 13 10.73 -1.57 -1.74
C ASN A 13 11.52 -2.30 -0.65
N SER A 14 10.98 -3.39 -0.10
CA SER A 14 11.69 -4.19 0.91
C SER A 14 12.87 -4.93 0.31
N ILE A 15 12.77 -5.39 -0.94
CA ILE A 15 13.90 -5.95 -1.68
C ILE A 15 15.02 -4.93 -1.82
N ILE A 16 14.73 -3.67 -2.21
CA ILE A 16 15.75 -2.61 -2.25
C ILE A 16 16.49 -2.52 -0.91
N GLY A 17 15.73 -2.50 0.19
CA GLY A 17 16.31 -2.39 1.51
C GLY A 17 16.98 -3.67 2.05
N ILE A 18 16.68 -4.85 1.51
CA ILE A 18 17.42 -6.09 1.75
C ILE A 18 18.81 -6.01 1.11
N PHE A 19 18.89 -5.40 -0.08
CA PHE A 19 20.13 -5.24 -0.83
C PHE A 19 21.01 -4.09 -0.31
N GLU A 20 20.55 -3.28 0.64
CA GLU A 20 21.41 -2.35 1.40
C GLU A 20 22.43 -3.12 2.26
N MET A 21 22.09 -4.33 2.72
CA MET A 21 23.01 -5.21 3.44
C MET A 21 22.82 -6.66 2.98
N PRO A 22 23.31 -7.02 1.78
CA PRO A 22 22.96 -8.28 1.12
C PRO A 22 23.27 -9.53 1.96
N LEU A 23 24.42 -9.55 2.65
CA LEU A 23 24.83 -10.68 3.50
C LEU A 23 23.78 -11.02 4.57
N ILE A 24 23.21 -9.99 5.19
CA ILE A 24 22.23 -10.11 6.29
C ILE A 24 20.82 -10.32 5.72
N GLY A 25 20.44 -9.49 4.76
CA GLY A 25 19.08 -9.51 4.22
C GLY A 25 18.78 -10.74 3.38
N ILE A 26 19.69 -11.17 2.50
CA ILE A 26 19.47 -12.36 1.64
C ILE A 26 19.44 -13.63 2.49
N SER A 27 20.28 -13.74 3.52
CA SER A 27 20.28 -14.92 4.40
C SER A 27 18.97 -15.04 5.18
N ALA A 28 18.46 -13.95 5.76
CA ALA A 28 17.11 -13.94 6.35
C ALA A 28 16.03 -14.28 5.32
N LEU A 29 16.09 -13.69 4.12
CA LEU A 29 15.13 -13.93 3.05
C LEU A 29 15.07 -15.38 2.62
N ILE A 30 16.20 -16.07 2.47
CA ILE A 30 16.23 -17.48 2.09
C ILE A 30 15.63 -18.36 3.19
N ILE A 31 15.95 -18.12 4.46
CA ILE A 31 15.35 -18.87 5.58
C ILE A 31 13.83 -18.66 5.61
N MET A 32 13.37 -17.43 5.45
CA MET A 32 11.93 -17.12 5.44
C MET A 32 11.24 -17.68 4.20
N ALA A 33 11.85 -17.60 3.02
CA ALA A 33 11.29 -18.18 1.80
C ALA A 33 11.21 -19.71 1.89
N PHE A 34 12.24 -20.37 2.42
CA PHE A 34 12.25 -21.81 2.64
C PHE A 34 11.12 -22.27 3.56
N THR A 35 10.86 -21.51 4.62
CA THR A 35 9.88 -21.89 5.65
C THR A 35 8.45 -21.43 5.37
N LEU A 36 8.28 -20.16 5.00
CA LEU A 36 6.97 -19.51 4.91
C LEU A 36 6.39 -19.52 3.49
N ILE A 37 7.24 -19.50 2.45
CA ILE A 37 6.78 -19.56 1.05
C ILE A 37 6.75 -21.01 0.57
N ALA A 38 7.86 -21.74 0.72
CA ALA A 38 7.98 -23.13 0.27
C ALA A 38 7.36 -24.15 1.25
N GLY A 39 7.08 -23.74 2.50
CA GLY A 39 6.39 -24.57 3.47
C GLY A 39 7.24 -25.66 4.14
N HIS A 40 8.58 -25.58 4.05
CA HIS A 40 9.45 -26.52 4.75
C HIS A 40 9.54 -26.23 6.25
N GLN A 41 9.71 -27.28 7.06
CA GLN A 41 9.92 -27.14 8.49
C GLN A 41 11.42 -27.10 8.81
N LEU A 42 11.81 -26.19 9.72
CA LEU A 42 13.15 -26.18 10.29
C LEU A 42 13.33 -27.34 11.28
N PRO A 43 14.58 -27.74 11.56
CA PRO A 43 14.85 -28.68 12.66
C PRO A 43 14.20 -28.17 13.95
N PHE A 44 13.67 -29.10 14.75
CA PHE A 44 12.95 -28.81 16.00
C PHE A 44 11.65 -28.00 15.84
N LYS A 45 11.11 -27.86 14.62
CA LYS A 45 9.85 -27.13 14.32
C LYS A 45 9.89 -25.66 14.78
N LEU A 46 11.05 -25.04 14.74
CA LEU A 46 11.21 -23.63 15.12
C LEU A 46 10.47 -22.70 14.13
N PRO A 47 9.87 -21.59 14.61
CA PRO A 47 9.20 -20.63 13.73
C PRO A 47 10.20 -19.97 12.77
N GLY A 48 9.97 -20.14 11.46
CA GLY A 48 10.90 -19.69 10.42
C GLY A 48 11.24 -18.20 10.47
N ALA A 49 10.24 -17.34 10.71
CA ALA A 49 10.44 -15.90 10.85
C ALA A 49 11.36 -15.54 12.03
N VAL A 50 11.15 -16.19 13.19
CA VAL A 50 11.94 -15.94 14.41
C VAL A 50 13.38 -16.39 14.20
N VAL A 51 13.57 -17.58 13.64
CA VAL A 51 14.92 -18.10 13.35
C VAL A 51 15.64 -17.20 12.34
N ALA A 52 14.97 -16.78 11.28
CA ALA A 52 15.57 -15.89 10.28
C ALA A 52 16.03 -14.56 10.89
N ILE A 53 15.18 -13.92 11.71
CA ILE A 53 15.51 -12.64 12.37
C ILE A 53 16.68 -12.82 13.34
N ILE A 54 16.64 -13.84 14.21
CA ILE A 54 17.71 -14.10 15.18
C ILE A 54 19.03 -14.41 14.47
N PHE A 55 18.99 -15.28 13.46
CA PHE A 55 20.16 -15.66 12.69
C PHE A 55 20.79 -14.46 11.99
N ALA A 56 19.99 -13.67 11.26
CA ALA A 56 20.47 -12.51 10.53
C ALA A 56 20.96 -11.40 11.46
N THR A 57 20.31 -11.20 12.60
CA THR A 57 20.77 -10.25 13.63
C THR A 57 22.10 -10.70 14.23
N GLY A 58 22.26 -12.00 14.54
CA GLY A 58 23.53 -12.56 15.00
C GLY A 58 24.63 -12.41 13.95
N LEU A 59 24.31 -12.68 12.68
CA LEU A 59 25.23 -12.51 11.55
C LEU A 59 25.66 -11.04 11.37
N TYR A 60 24.73 -10.10 11.56
CA TYR A 60 25.02 -8.66 11.51
C TYR A 60 26.07 -8.25 12.55
N TYR A 61 25.85 -8.61 13.82
CA TYR A 61 26.78 -8.27 14.89
C TYR A 61 28.12 -9.00 14.78
N LEU A 62 28.10 -10.26 14.30
CA LEU A 62 29.34 -10.99 14.02
C LEU A 62 30.14 -10.29 12.92
N ALA A 63 29.50 -9.92 11.82
CA ALA A 63 30.16 -9.22 10.71
C ALA A 63 30.66 -7.82 11.11
N ALA A 64 29.98 -7.15 12.04
CA ALA A 64 30.43 -5.90 12.63
C ALA A 64 31.71 -6.13 13.47
N ALA A 65 31.67 -7.11 14.37
CA ALA A 65 32.79 -7.43 15.27
C ALA A 65 34.04 -7.89 14.53
N THR A 66 33.90 -8.60 13.40
CA THR A 66 35.03 -9.03 12.57
C THR A 66 35.52 -7.97 11.59
N GLY A 67 34.93 -6.76 11.58
CA GLY A 67 35.27 -5.68 10.64
C GLY A 67 34.83 -5.93 9.19
N VAL A 68 34.09 -7.01 8.92
CA VAL A 68 33.62 -7.37 7.58
C VAL A 68 32.66 -6.31 7.04
N LEU A 69 31.76 -5.79 7.87
CA LEU A 69 30.87 -4.70 7.45
C LEU A 69 31.65 -3.46 6.99
N GLY A 70 32.66 -3.05 7.77
CA GLY A 70 33.53 -1.92 7.41
C GLY A 70 34.32 -2.18 6.12
N SER A 71 34.86 -3.40 5.94
CA SER A 71 35.59 -3.77 4.72
C SER A 71 34.72 -3.74 3.45
N LEU A 72 33.41 -3.96 3.59
CA LEU A 72 32.44 -3.92 2.50
C LEU A 72 31.84 -2.53 2.29
N GLY A 73 32.29 -1.52 3.04
CA GLY A 73 31.72 -0.16 3.00
C GLY A 73 30.26 -0.10 3.47
N LEU A 74 29.80 -1.10 4.24
CA LEU A 74 28.45 -1.15 4.75
C LEU A 74 28.37 -0.39 6.08
N ASN A 75 27.38 0.49 6.18
CA ASN A 75 27.16 1.30 7.37
C ASN A 75 26.72 0.44 8.56
N TYR A 76 27.62 0.22 9.51
CA TYR A 76 27.26 -0.33 10.80
C TYR A 76 26.56 0.75 11.64
N GLN A 77 25.44 0.38 12.25
CA GLN A 77 24.75 1.19 13.24
C GLN A 77 25.01 0.54 14.59
N GLU A 78 25.71 1.24 15.46
CA GLU A 78 25.88 0.83 16.85
C GLU A 78 24.50 0.57 17.46
N PRO A 79 24.30 -0.53 18.21
CA PRO A 79 23.05 -0.79 18.89
C PRO A 79 22.71 0.37 19.80
N GLY A 80 21.49 0.88 19.66
CA GLY A 80 20.96 1.91 20.56
C GLY A 80 20.97 1.43 22.02
N SER A 81 21.00 2.36 22.98
CA SER A 81 20.75 2.03 24.38
C SER A 81 19.35 1.44 24.52
N ILE A 82 19.22 0.39 25.34
CA ILE A 82 17.91 -0.16 25.69
C ILE A 82 17.23 0.81 26.65
N GLU A 83 16.51 1.77 26.09
CA GLU A 83 15.70 2.71 26.85
C GLU A 83 14.25 2.24 26.82
N LEU A 84 13.78 1.76 27.97
CA LEU A 84 12.36 1.46 28.20
C LEU A 84 11.62 2.78 28.43
N ALA A 85 11.41 3.52 27.35
CA ALA A 85 10.56 4.70 27.38
C ALA A 85 9.10 4.24 27.34
N MET A 86 8.37 4.50 28.44
CA MET A 86 6.94 4.17 28.48
C MET A 86 6.19 4.94 27.40
N ALA A 87 5.62 4.22 26.45
CA ALA A 87 4.85 4.76 25.34
C ALA A 87 3.35 4.62 25.63
N LEU A 88 2.88 5.30 26.67
CA LEU A 88 1.46 5.31 27.02
C LEU A 88 0.68 6.16 26.00
N PRO A 89 -0.48 5.67 25.54
CA PRO A 89 -1.30 6.40 24.58
C PRO A 89 -1.83 7.68 25.22
N ILE A 90 -1.62 8.81 24.55
CA ILE A 90 -2.13 10.11 24.98
C ILE A 90 -3.43 10.37 24.23
N PHE A 91 -4.50 10.62 24.98
CA PHE A 91 -5.79 10.96 24.39
C PHE A 91 -5.74 12.36 23.78
N SER A 92 -5.98 12.46 22.47
CA SER A 92 -5.96 13.69 21.68
C SER A 92 -7.32 13.92 21.01
N PRO A 93 -8.23 14.69 21.65
CA PRO A 93 -9.52 15.04 21.04
C PRO A 93 -9.37 16.07 19.91
N GLU A 94 -8.24 16.79 19.88
CA GLU A 94 -7.93 17.82 18.89
C GLU A 94 -7.91 17.27 17.46
N ILE A 95 -7.76 15.94 17.29
CA ILE A 95 -7.83 15.29 15.98
C ILE A 95 -9.15 15.57 15.23
N VAL A 96 -10.25 15.81 15.97
CA VAL A 96 -11.56 16.15 15.38
C VAL A 96 -11.51 17.52 14.70
N MET A 97 -10.73 18.47 15.24
CA MET A 97 -10.57 19.79 14.63
C MET A 97 -9.83 19.73 13.29
N LEU A 98 -9.02 18.70 13.06
CA LEU A 98 -8.29 18.51 11.81
C LEU A 98 -9.21 18.03 10.66
N LEU A 99 -10.37 17.46 10.96
CA LEU A 99 -11.30 16.91 9.95
C LEU A 99 -11.77 17.96 8.93
N GLY A 100 -11.92 19.23 9.36
CA GLY A 100 -12.28 20.35 8.48
C GLY A 100 -11.09 21.07 7.84
N GLY A 101 -9.86 20.68 8.17
CA GLY A 101 -8.62 21.32 7.73
C GLY A 101 -7.87 20.49 6.69
N GLN A 102 -6.60 20.20 6.98
CA GLN A 102 -5.70 19.49 6.06
C GLN A 102 -6.21 18.09 5.66
N VAL A 103 -7.03 17.43 6.49
CA VAL A 103 -7.58 16.10 6.21
C VAL A 103 -8.38 16.08 4.90
N ILE A 104 -9.05 17.18 4.55
CA ILE A 104 -9.82 17.30 3.31
C ILE A 104 -8.93 17.01 2.09
N ASN A 105 -7.67 17.45 2.11
CA ASN A 105 -6.74 17.23 1.00
C ASN A 105 -6.37 15.75 0.79
N TYR A 106 -6.60 14.91 1.80
CA TYR A 106 -6.25 13.48 1.77
C TYR A 106 -7.47 12.57 1.60
N LEU A 107 -8.69 13.10 1.49
CA LEU A 107 -9.91 12.28 1.36
C LEU A 107 -9.86 11.34 0.14
N ALA A 108 -9.24 11.78 -0.95
CA ALA A 108 -9.04 10.98 -2.16
C ALA A 108 -8.14 9.74 -1.94
N ILE A 109 -7.36 9.70 -0.85
CA ILE A 109 -6.56 8.54 -0.44
C ILE A 109 -7.27 7.81 0.70
N ILE A 110 -7.76 8.54 1.71
CA ILE A 110 -8.39 7.99 2.92
C ILE A 110 -9.64 7.18 2.56
N ILE A 111 -10.55 7.72 1.75
CA ILE A 111 -11.82 7.05 1.42
C ILE A 111 -11.57 5.75 0.63
N PRO A 112 -10.79 5.74 -0.47
CA PRO A 112 -10.52 4.50 -1.19
C PRO A 112 -9.78 3.48 -0.35
N LEU A 113 -8.81 3.91 0.47
CA LEU A 113 -8.11 3.01 1.37
C LEU A 113 -9.07 2.40 2.40
N ALA A 114 -9.96 3.19 2.99
CA ALA A 114 -10.93 2.71 3.96
C ALA A 114 -11.93 1.71 3.36
N ILE A 115 -12.39 1.95 2.14
CA ILE A 115 -13.24 1.00 1.40
C ILE A 115 -12.48 -0.29 1.12
N LEU A 116 -11.22 -0.19 0.69
CA LEU A 116 -10.37 -1.33 0.37
C LEU A 116 -10.10 -2.20 1.62
N VAL A 117 -9.79 -1.57 2.76
CA VAL A 117 -9.60 -2.26 4.04
C VAL A 117 -10.90 -2.89 4.52
N THR A 118 -12.04 -2.21 4.38
CA THR A 118 -13.35 -2.78 4.74
C THR A 118 -13.68 -4.02 3.92
N ALA A 119 -13.38 -4.01 2.62
CA ALA A 119 -13.52 -5.20 1.77
C ALA A 119 -12.61 -6.34 2.23
N THR A 120 -11.39 -6.03 2.69
CA THR A 120 -10.50 -7.02 3.33
C THR A 120 -11.12 -7.57 4.62
N SER A 121 -11.68 -6.73 5.49
CA SER A 121 -12.35 -7.18 6.73
C SER A 121 -13.53 -8.13 6.44
N ILE A 122 -14.29 -7.89 5.35
CA ILE A 122 -15.33 -8.82 4.88
C ILE A 122 -14.72 -10.17 4.49
N ASN A 123 -13.64 -10.15 3.69
CA ASN A 123 -12.97 -11.38 3.26
C ASN A 123 -12.45 -12.20 4.45
N VAL A 124 -11.94 -11.54 5.50
CA VAL A 124 -11.50 -12.23 6.72
C VAL A 124 -12.67 -12.86 7.46
N ALA A 125 -13.79 -12.14 7.60
CA ALA A 125 -14.99 -12.68 8.25
C ALA A 125 -15.55 -13.90 7.49
N THR A 126 -15.59 -13.84 6.16
CA THR A 126 -16.02 -14.96 5.32
C THR A 126 -15.03 -16.13 5.40
N ALA A 127 -13.72 -15.84 5.43
CA ALA A 127 -12.71 -16.89 5.60
C ALA A 127 -12.85 -17.60 6.95
N ALA A 128 -13.17 -16.88 8.03
CA ALA A 128 -13.41 -17.46 9.33
C ALA A 128 -14.59 -18.44 9.35
N GLN A 129 -15.66 -18.16 8.60
CA GLN A 129 -16.80 -19.08 8.44
C GLN A 129 -16.38 -20.41 7.81
N LEU A 130 -15.38 -20.41 6.91
CA LEU A 130 -14.82 -21.65 6.33
C LEU A 130 -14.02 -22.48 7.34
N SER A 131 -13.74 -21.95 8.53
CA SER A 131 -13.03 -22.62 9.63
C SER A 131 -13.95 -22.84 10.85
N ASP A 132 -15.26 -22.97 10.59
CA ASP A 132 -16.32 -23.21 11.58
C ASP A 132 -16.52 -22.09 12.62
N ASP A 133 -15.97 -20.88 12.38
CA ASP A 133 -16.22 -19.71 13.21
C ASP A 133 -17.21 -18.75 12.52
N ASN A 134 -18.47 -18.76 12.99
CA ASN A 134 -19.54 -18.00 12.37
C ASN A 134 -19.58 -16.55 12.87
N TYR A 135 -18.72 -15.69 12.32
CA TYR A 135 -18.78 -14.25 12.56
C TYR A 135 -19.65 -13.56 11.51
N ARG A 136 -20.54 -12.67 11.98
CA ARG A 136 -21.31 -11.79 11.10
C ARG A 136 -20.40 -10.68 10.60
N ALA A 137 -20.13 -10.65 9.29
CA ALA A 137 -19.25 -9.64 8.68
C ALA A 137 -19.63 -8.19 9.07
N ARG A 138 -20.93 -7.88 9.17
CA ARG A 138 -21.43 -6.58 9.63
C ARG A 138 -20.93 -6.21 11.04
N GLU A 139 -20.89 -7.17 11.95
CA GLU A 139 -20.42 -6.93 13.33
C GLU A 139 -18.91 -6.76 13.37
N VAL A 140 -18.18 -7.60 12.63
CA VAL A 140 -16.72 -7.50 12.49
C VAL A 140 -16.32 -6.12 11.98
N ILE A 141 -16.96 -5.62 10.92
CA ILE A 141 -16.68 -4.28 10.36
C ILE A 141 -16.99 -3.19 11.37
N ARG A 142 -18.07 -3.30 12.15
CA ARG A 142 -18.43 -2.30 13.17
C ARG A 142 -17.40 -2.24 14.28
N VAL A 143 -16.94 -3.39 14.77
CA VAL A 143 -15.89 -3.48 15.80
C VAL A 143 -14.58 -2.92 15.26
N ASP A 144 -14.21 -3.26 14.03
CA ASP A 144 -13.01 -2.77 13.37
C ASP A 144 -13.03 -1.23 13.19
N ALA A 145 -14.14 -0.68 12.70
CA ALA A 145 -14.32 0.77 12.57
C ALA A 145 -14.28 1.48 13.94
N PHE A 146 -14.93 0.91 14.95
CA PHE A 146 -14.91 1.45 16.31
C PHE A 146 -13.50 1.43 16.92
N ALA A 147 -12.76 0.33 16.76
CA ALA A 147 -11.38 0.21 17.20
C ALA A 147 -10.46 1.22 16.48
N THR A 148 -10.66 1.42 15.18
CA THR A 148 -9.96 2.45 14.40
C THR A 148 -10.22 3.85 14.95
N ILE A 149 -11.49 4.19 15.23
CA ILE A 149 -11.85 5.49 15.81
C ILE A 149 -11.21 5.66 17.18
N CYS A 150 -11.28 4.65 18.06
CA CYS A 150 -10.62 4.73 19.37
C CYS A 150 -9.11 4.90 19.25
N SER A 151 -8.49 4.17 18.31
CA SER A 151 -7.05 4.25 18.03
C SER A 151 -6.63 5.63 17.54
N SER A 152 -7.43 6.30 16.69
CA SER A 152 -7.09 7.62 16.17
C SER A 152 -7.00 8.69 17.27
N PHE A 153 -7.86 8.61 18.30
CA PHE A 153 -7.76 9.46 19.48
C PHE A 153 -6.54 9.19 20.36
N MET A 154 -5.86 8.06 20.16
CA MET A 154 -4.73 7.60 20.98
C MET A 154 -3.40 7.65 20.22
N GLY A 155 -3.34 8.34 19.07
CA GLY A 155 -2.15 8.46 18.23
C GLY A 155 -2.00 7.37 17.16
N GLY A 156 -3.04 6.57 16.93
CA GLY A 156 -3.09 5.59 15.85
C GLY A 156 -3.03 6.24 14.47
N VAL A 157 -2.07 5.82 13.64
CA VAL A 157 -1.80 6.40 12.30
C VAL A 157 -2.33 5.55 11.15
N ILE A 158 -2.85 4.35 11.43
CA ILE A 158 -3.32 3.38 10.43
C ILE A 158 -4.66 2.80 10.88
N GLN A 159 -5.55 2.58 9.91
CA GLN A 159 -6.82 1.88 10.12
C GLN A 159 -6.57 0.43 10.57
N THR A 160 -7.34 -0.04 11.54
CA THR A 160 -7.27 -1.43 11.98
C THR A 160 -7.90 -2.36 10.93
N THR A 161 -7.57 -3.65 11.00
CA THR A 161 -8.28 -4.67 10.22
C THR A 161 -8.17 -6.02 10.95
N PRO A 162 -9.19 -6.89 10.84
CA PRO A 162 -9.09 -8.26 11.35
C PRO A 162 -7.92 -9.01 10.73
N TYR A 163 -7.30 -9.89 11.53
CA TYR A 163 -6.11 -10.58 11.08
C TYR A 163 -6.40 -11.60 9.97
N LEU A 164 -5.79 -11.42 8.80
CA LEU A 164 -6.00 -12.24 7.60
C LEU A 164 -5.66 -13.74 7.80
N GLY A 165 -4.88 -14.07 8.83
CA GLY A 165 -4.46 -15.42 9.19
C GLY A 165 -5.37 -16.18 10.16
N HIS A 166 -6.58 -15.70 10.46
CA HIS A 166 -7.52 -16.37 11.39
C HIS A 166 -7.68 -17.87 11.10
N THR A 167 -7.95 -18.23 9.84
CA THR A 167 -8.13 -19.63 9.41
C THR A 167 -6.87 -20.47 9.59
N THR A 168 -5.70 -19.87 9.44
CA THR A 168 -4.41 -20.54 9.67
C THR A 168 -4.21 -20.80 11.15
N TYR A 169 -4.42 -19.79 12.01
CA TYR A 169 -4.29 -19.98 13.46
C TYR A 169 -5.31 -20.97 14.01
N LYS A 170 -6.54 -20.95 13.52
CA LYS A 170 -7.57 -21.92 13.91
C LYS A 170 -7.14 -23.35 13.59
N ARG A 171 -6.58 -23.60 12.39
CA ARG A 171 -6.03 -24.91 11.99
C ARG A 171 -4.85 -25.36 12.86
N LEU A 172 -4.08 -24.42 13.40
CA LEU A 172 -3.00 -24.69 14.35
C LEU A 172 -3.49 -24.90 15.80
N GLY A 173 -4.81 -24.91 16.03
CA GLY A 173 -5.40 -25.05 17.37
C GLY A 173 -5.47 -23.73 18.16
N GLY A 174 -5.25 -22.60 17.50
CA GLY A 174 -5.42 -21.27 18.08
C GLY A 174 -6.87 -21.02 18.49
N GLN A 175 -7.05 -20.66 19.76
CA GLN A 175 -8.36 -20.33 20.35
C GLN A 175 -8.35 -18.90 20.90
N LEU A 176 -9.44 -18.50 21.57
CA LEU A 176 -9.57 -17.17 22.18
C LEU A 176 -8.37 -16.81 23.06
N GLY A 177 -7.91 -17.76 23.90
CA GLY A 177 -6.77 -17.53 24.79
C GLY A 177 -5.46 -17.20 24.07
N TYR A 178 -5.23 -17.79 22.89
CA TYR A 178 -4.07 -17.45 22.06
C TYR A 178 -4.18 -16.00 21.55
N SER A 179 -5.32 -15.64 20.98
CA SER A 179 -5.54 -14.29 20.45
C SER A 179 -5.42 -13.24 21.57
N THR A 180 -6.07 -13.46 22.71
CA THR A 180 -6.00 -12.54 23.85
C THR A 180 -4.60 -12.46 24.43
N GLY A 181 -3.88 -13.58 24.53
CA GLY A 181 -2.49 -13.60 25.01
C GLY A 181 -1.55 -12.81 24.13
N VAL A 182 -1.64 -12.99 22.80
CA VAL A 182 -0.85 -12.21 21.83
C VAL A 182 -1.20 -10.73 21.90
N SER A 183 -2.49 -10.37 21.94
CA SER A 183 -2.92 -8.97 22.06
C SER A 183 -2.40 -8.33 23.35
N LEU A 184 -2.47 -9.02 24.49
CA LEU A 184 -1.98 -8.52 25.77
C LEU A 184 -0.45 -8.37 25.77
N LEU A 185 0.26 -9.35 25.19
CA LEU A 185 1.71 -9.30 25.06
C LEU A 185 2.13 -8.07 24.24
N VAL A 186 1.51 -7.85 23.08
CA VAL A 186 1.81 -6.70 22.20
C VAL A 186 1.43 -5.39 22.89
N LEU A 187 0.31 -5.34 23.60
CA LEU A 187 -0.12 -4.17 24.38
C LEU A 187 0.92 -3.79 25.44
N VAL A 188 1.33 -4.76 26.27
CA VAL A 188 2.31 -4.55 27.34
C VAL A 188 3.68 -4.20 26.75
N ALA A 189 4.13 -4.92 25.72
CA ALA A 189 5.40 -4.66 25.07
C ALA A 189 5.44 -3.28 24.38
N GLY A 190 4.33 -2.85 23.80
CA GLY A 190 4.17 -1.51 23.24
C GLY A 190 4.26 -0.44 24.32
N PHE A 191 3.45 -0.54 25.37
CA PHE A 191 3.41 0.45 26.45
C PHE A 191 4.71 0.52 27.26
N ALA A 192 5.39 -0.61 27.45
CA ALA A 192 6.68 -0.66 28.12
C ALA A 192 7.84 -0.12 27.25
N GLY A 193 7.61 0.19 25.96
CA GLY A 193 8.65 0.64 25.03
C GLY A 193 9.53 -0.49 24.48
N ILE A 194 9.24 -1.75 24.78
CA ILE A 194 10.03 -2.91 24.36
C ILE A 194 10.08 -3.01 22.83
N ILE A 195 8.97 -2.73 22.14
CA ILE A 195 8.93 -2.75 20.67
C ILE A 195 9.92 -1.74 20.09
N GLN A 196 9.98 -0.53 20.65
CA GLN A 196 10.92 0.51 20.20
C GLN A 196 12.36 0.07 20.44
N SER A 197 12.68 -0.50 21.61
CA SER A 197 14.02 -1.03 21.88
C SER A 197 14.40 -2.15 20.91
N MET A 198 13.47 -3.05 20.56
CA MET A 198 13.72 -4.10 19.58
C MET A 198 14.04 -3.55 18.19
N ILE A 199 13.38 -2.46 17.76
CA ILE A 199 13.66 -1.81 16.47
C ILE A 199 15.10 -1.25 16.44
N THR A 200 15.63 -0.80 17.58
CA THR A 200 17.02 -0.31 17.65
C THR A 200 18.09 -1.41 17.69
N LEU A 201 17.70 -2.62 18.08
CA LEU A 201 18.61 -3.79 18.19
C LEU A 201 18.57 -4.70 16.96
N VAL A 202 17.44 -4.76 16.26
CA VAL A 202 17.32 -5.63 15.08
C VAL A 202 17.62 -4.80 13.83
N PRO A 203 18.68 -5.12 13.06
CA PRO A 203 19.01 -4.37 11.86
C PRO A 203 17.85 -4.47 10.87
N GLN A 204 17.52 -3.35 10.21
CA GLN A 204 16.39 -3.31 9.28
C GLN A 204 16.48 -4.38 8.19
N ALA A 205 17.70 -4.72 7.75
CA ALA A 205 17.96 -5.78 6.77
C ALA A 205 17.46 -7.17 7.22
N ALA A 206 17.40 -7.46 8.52
CA ALA A 206 16.86 -8.71 9.05
C ALA A 206 15.31 -8.72 9.10
N ILE A 207 14.69 -7.54 9.19
CA ILE A 207 13.23 -7.39 9.26
C ILE A 207 12.61 -7.36 7.87
N LYS A 208 13.15 -6.56 6.94
CA LYS A 208 12.60 -6.35 5.59
C LYS A 208 12.18 -7.64 4.83
N PRO A 209 12.89 -8.78 4.94
CA PRO A 209 12.45 -10.05 4.35
C PRO A 209 11.05 -10.52 4.72
N ILE A 210 10.56 -10.25 5.94
CA ILE A 210 9.21 -10.66 6.32
C ILE A 210 8.15 -9.95 5.46
N LEU A 211 8.42 -8.71 5.08
CA LEU A 211 7.54 -7.90 4.23
C LEU A 211 7.47 -8.48 2.82
N VAL A 212 8.57 -9.04 2.30
CA VAL A 212 8.60 -9.75 1.01
C VAL A 212 7.74 -11.02 1.05
N VAL A 213 7.81 -11.79 2.14
CA VAL A 213 6.96 -12.96 2.33
C VAL A 213 5.49 -12.57 2.39
N VAL A 214 5.15 -11.56 3.20
CA VAL A 214 3.76 -11.07 3.32
C VAL A 214 3.25 -10.55 1.96
N ALA A 215 4.10 -9.83 1.21
CA ALA A 215 3.76 -9.39 -0.14
C ALA A 215 3.47 -10.57 -1.07
N SER A 216 4.30 -11.62 -1.03
CA SER A 216 4.12 -12.86 -1.81
C SER A 216 2.80 -13.56 -1.48
N ASP A 217 2.43 -13.65 -0.19
CA ASP A 217 1.16 -14.23 0.24
C ASP A 217 -0.05 -13.43 -0.25
N ILE A 218 -0.02 -12.10 -0.16
CA ILE A 218 -1.09 -11.24 -0.69
C ILE A 218 -1.22 -11.40 -2.22
N MET A 219 -0.09 -11.48 -2.92
CA MET A 219 -0.08 -11.72 -4.37
C MET A 219 -0.67 -13.08 -4.74
N ARG A 220 -0.30 -14.15 -4.01
CA ARG A 220 -0.85 -15.50 -4.19
C ARG A 220 -2.37 -15.50 -3.97
N LEU A 221 -2.86 -14.88 -2.90
CA LEU A 221 -4.28 -14.81 -2.59
C LEU A 221 -5.08 -14.08 -3.67
N ALA A 222 -4.54 -12.98 -4.21
CA ALA A 222 -5.20 -12.26 -5.29
C ALA A 222 -5.28 -13.08 -6.59
N PHE A 223 -4.27 -13.89 -6.93
CA PHE A 223 -4.36 -14.81 -8.07
C PHE A 223 -5.33 -15.97 -7.83
N GLN A 224 -5.46 -16.46 -6.59
CA GLN A 224 -6.39 -17.54 -6.26
C GLN A 224 -7.85 -17.08 -6.19
N ALA A 225 -8.10 -15.85 -5.74
CA ALA A 225 -9.44 -15.32 -5.56
C ALA A 225 -10.11 -14.87 -6.87
N VAL A 226 -9.34 -14.69 -7.95
CA VAL A 226 -9.81 -14.14 -9.22
C VAL A 226 -9.74 -15.21 -10.31
N SER A 227 -10.82 -15.39 -11.07
CA SER A 227 -10.83 -16.35 -12.17
C SER A 227 -9.88 -15.94 -13.30
N ALA A 228 -9.34 -16.91 -14.03
CA ALA A 228 -8.38 -16.66 -15.11
C ALA A 228 -8.90 -15.68 -16.19
N LYS A 229 -10.23 -15.66 -16.42
CA LYS A 229 -10.93 -14.73 -17.32
C LYS A 229 -10.68 -13.26 -16.93
N HIS A 230 -10.52 -12.97 -15.64
CA HIS A 230 -10.37 -11.61 -15.10
C HIS A 230 -8.91 -11.22 -14.82
N SER A 231 -7.93 -12.10 -15.08
CA SER A 231 -6.51 -11.82 -14.86
C SER A 231 -6.00 -10.53 -15.55
N PRO A 232 -6.45 -10.14 -16.76
CA PRO A 232 -6.06 -8.87 -17.36
C PRO A 232 -6.42 -7.65 -16.49
N ALA A 233 -7.54 -7.71 -15.76
CA ALA A 233 -7.93 -6.64 -14.83
C ALA A 233 -7.01 -6.55 -13.61
N ILE A 234 -6.43 -7.66 -13.15
CA ILE A 234 -5.39 -7.64 -12.12
C ILE A 234 -4.17 -6.88 -12.65
N GLY A 235 -3.70 -7.23 -13.85
CA GLY A 235 -2.57 -6.55 -14.50
C GLY A 235 -2.79 -5.04 -14.59
N LEU A 236 -3.95 -4.63 -15.10
CA LEU A 236 -4.32 -3.21 -15.23
C LEU A 236 -4.42 -2.50 -13.87
N ALA A 237 -4.93 -3.18 -12.83
CA ALA A 237 -5.04 -2.62 -11.47
C ALA A 237 -3.69 -2.30 -10.82
N ILE A 238 -2.62 -2.95 -11.26
CA ILE A 238 -1.28 -2.81 -10.68
C ILE A 238 -0.55 -1.60 -11.26
N ILE A 239 -0.79 -1.27 -12.53
CA ILE A 239 -0.07 -0.24 -13.28
C ILE A 239 -0.02 1.09 -12.51
N PRO A 240 -1.13 1.66 -12.00
CA PRO A 240 -1.06 2.93 -11.28
C PRO A 240 -0.15 2.87 -10.03
N THR A 241 -0.07 1.71 -9.37
CA THR A 241 0.82 1.54 -8.20
C THR A 241 2.29 1.55 -8.61
N ILE A 242 2.64 0.92 -9.74
CA ILE A 242 4.00 0.96 -10.28
C ILE A 242 4.38 2.40 -10.64
N LEU A 243 3.48 3.12 -11.33
CA LEU A 243 3.69 4.52 -11.70
C LEU A 243 3.88 5.40 -10.46
N ASN A 244 3.06 5.17 -9.43
CA ASN A 244 3.19 5.87 -8.14
C ASN A 244 4.53 5.62 -7.46
N PHE A 245 5.00 4.37 -7.43
CA PHE A 245 6.30 4.03 -6.86
C PHE A 245 7.45 4.67 -7.65
N ALA A 246 7.42 4.57 -8.98
CA ALA A 246 8.42 5.19 -9.85
C ALA A 246 8.48 6.71 -9.67
N HIS A 247 7.31 7.37 -9.69
CA HIS A 247 7.21 8.80 -9.43
C HIS A 247 7.78 9.16 -8.06
N THR A 248 7.47 8.39 -7.01
CA THR A 248 7.94 8.73 -5.65
C THR A 248 9.46 8.67 -5.54
N LYS A 249 10.10 7.68 -6.16
CA LYS A 249 11.57 7.58 -6.21
C LYS A 249 12.19 8.72 -7.03
N MET A 250 11.61 9.04 -8.19
CA MET A 250 12.07 10.17 -9.02
C MET A 250 11.86 11.53 -8.33
N SER A 251 10.73 11.72 -7.66
CA SER A 251 10.39 12.93 -6.92
C SER A 251 11.38 13.18 -5.79
N THR A 252 11.78 12.13 -5.07
CA THR A 252 12.80 12.24 -4.00
C THR A 252 14.12 12.76 -4.58
N LEU A 253 14.55 12.25 -5.73
CA LEU A 253 15.75 12.71 -6.41
C LEU A 253 15.63 14.15 -6.91
N TYR A 254 14.51 14.49 -7.55
CA TYR A 254 14.25 15.83 -8.08
C TYR A 254 14.16 16.89 -6.97
N GLU A 255 13.58 16.54 -5.83
CA GLU A 255 13.52 17.40 -4.64
C GLU A 255 14.91 17.66 -4.05
N GLN A 256 15.75 16.62 -3.91
CA GLN A 256 17.14 16.79 -3.48
C GLN A 256 17.95 17.69 -4.43
N LEU A 257 17.77 17.51 -5.74
CA LEU A 257 18.38 18.39 -6.75
C LEU A 257 17.90 19.83 -6.58
N THR A 258 16.60 20.02 -6.36
CA THR A 258 16.00 21.35 -6.13
C THR A 258 16.60 22.03 -4.91
N ILE A 259 16.72 21.33 -3.78
CA ILE A 259 17.32 21.85 -2.55
C ILE A 259 18.79 22.24 -2.80
N THR A 260 19.56 21.36 -3.45
CA THR A 260 21.00 21.59 -3.70
C THR A 260 21.25 22.80 -4.61
N LEU A 261 20.41 22.98 -5.64
CA LEU A 261 20.56 24.09 -6.58
C LEU A 261 19.98 25.41 -6.08
N GLN A 262 19.03 25.34 -5.14
CA GLN A 262 18.42 26.52 -4.51
C GLN A 262 19.48 27.38 -3.80
N ASP A 263 20.51 26.75 -3.20
CA ASP A 263 21.61 27.43 -2.53
C ASP A 263 22.45 28.32 -3.46
N ILE A 264 22.48 28.01 -4.76
CA ILE A 264 23.18 28.78 -5.80
C ILE A 264 22.22 29.56 -6.71
N GLY A 265 20.93 29.65 -6.34
CA GLY A 265 19.92 30.42 -7.07
C GLY A 265 19.51 29.82 -8.41
N VAL A 266 19.80 28.54 -8.67
CA VAL A 266 19.45 27.83 -9.91
C VAL A 266 18.21 26.98 -9.66
N ARG A 267 17.24 27.01 -10.59
CA ARG A 267 16.07 26.14 -10.50
C ARG A 267 16.40 24.77 -11.10
N ALA A 268 16.02 23.68 -10.43
CA ALA A 268 16.22 22.33 -10.97
C ALA A 268 15.58 22.13 -12.34
N SER A 269 14.45 22.80 -12.62
CA SER A 269 13.79 22.82 -13.93
C SER A 269 14.69 23.29 -15.07
N ASP A 270 15.66 24.16 -14.78
CA ASP A 270 16.50 24.80 -15.79
C ASP A 270 17.72 23.94 -16.13
N VAL A 271 18.04 22.96 -15.27
CA VAL A 271 19.18 22.04 -15.42
C VAL A 271 18.76 20.72 -16.07
N VAL A 272 17.53 20.25 -15.80
CA VAL A 272 17.01 19.02 -16.40
C VAL A 272 16.53 19.25 -17.83
N SER A 273 16.56 18.20 -18.65
CA SER A 273 16.01 18.28 -20.01
C SER A 273 14.49 18.54 -19.96
N PRO A 274 13.95 19.40 -20.86
CA PRO A 274 12.50 19.61 -20.97
C PRO A 274 11.71 18.33 -21.22
N ILE A 275 12.28 17.38 -21.97
CA ILE A 275 11.65 16.08 -22.24
C ILE A 275 11.46 15.30 -20.94
N TRP A 276 12.52 15.22 -20.13
CA TRP A 276 12.47 14.52 -18.85
C TRP A 276 11.49 15.19 -17.89
N LEU A 277 11.49 16.53 -17.84
CA LEU A 277 10.56 17.29 -16.99
C LEU A 277 9.11 17.00 -17.38
N ASN A 278 8.81 16.99 -18.67
CA ASN A 278 7.48 16.68 -19.18
C ASN A 278 7.02 15.25 -18.80
N GLU A 279 7.89 14.26 -18.97
CA GLU A 279 7.62 12.86 -18.58
C GLU A 279 7.42 12.73 -17.07
N TYR A 280 8.25 13.38 -16.26
CA TYR A 280 8.14 13.41 -14.80
C TYR A 280 6.79 13.99 -14.35
N LEU A 281 6.34 15.09 -14.96
CA LEU A 281 5.06 15.72 -14.65
C LEU A 281 3.86 14.82 -15.01
N ILE A 282 3.88 14.20 -16.21
CA ILE A 282 2.85 13.24 -16.63
C ILE A 282 2.83 12.03 -15.70
N LEU A 283 4.01 11.50 -15.37
CA LEU A 283 4.16 10.40 -14.43
C LEU A 283 3.57 10.76 -13.05
N GLY A 284 3.80 11.98 -12.57
CA GLY A 284 3.21 12.48 -11.32
C GLY A 284 1.69 12.54 -11.35
N VAL A 285 1.11 12.98 -12.46
CA VAL A 285 -0.33 13.01 -12.63
C VAL A 285 -0.90 11.59 -12.67
N LEU A 286 -0.25 10.64 -13.34
CA LEU A 286 -0.69 9.23 -13.32
C LEU A 286 -0.51 8.56 -11.94
N ALA A 287 0.50 8.98 -11.18
CA ALA A 287 0.81 8.48 -9.84
C ALA A 287 -0.17 8.92 -8.74
N ARG A 288 -0.88 10.03 -8.94
CA ARG A 288 -1.76 10.63 -7.92
C ARG A 288 -3.17 10.03 -8.00
N GLY A 289 -3.69 9.59 -6.86
CA GLY A 289 -4.95 8.85 -6.77
C GLY A 289 -4.85 7.39 -7.24
N TYR A 290 -3.63 6.83 -7.30
CA TYR A 290 -3.35 5.52 -7.90
C TYR A 290 -4.21 4.35 -7.38
N ILE A 291 -4.62 4.36 -6.10
CA ILE A 291 -5.47 3.33 -5.51
C ILE A 291 -6.83 3.32 -6.21
N LEU A 292 -7.44 4.49 -6.35
CA LEU A 292 -8.76 4.66 -6.95
C LEU A 292 -8.68 4.51 -8.48
N THR A 293 -7.63 5.03 -9.12
CA THR A 293 -7.36 4.81 -10.54
C THR A 293 -7.29 3.31 -10.85
N GLY A 294 -6.50 2.55 -10.08
CA GLY A 294 -6.37 1.10 -10.26
C GLY A 294 -7.69 0.35 -10.01
N LEU A 295 -8.51 0.80 -9.06
CA LEU A 295 -9.82 0.23 -8.80
C LEU A 295 -10.79 0.47 -9.96
N ILE A 296 -10.87 1.70 -10.45
CA ILE A 296 -11.78 2.07 -11.54
C ILE A 296 -11.36 1.38 -12.84
N TRP A 297 -10.08 1.43 -13.21
CA TRP A 297 -9.59 0.80 -14.43
C TRP A 297 -9.86 -0.71 -14.45
N ALA A 298 -9.60 -1.40 -13.34
CA ALA A 298 -9.92 -2.82 -13.22
C ALA A 298 -11.42 -3.08 -13.30
N SER A 299 -12.25 -2.25 -12.63
CA SER A 299 -13.70 -2.40 -12.65
C SER A 299 -14.30 -2.20 -14.04
N VAL A 300 -13.82 -1.18 -14.78
CA VAL A 300 -14.22 -0.93 -16.18
C VAL A 300 -13.89 -2.15 -17.04
N LEU A 301 -12.67 -2.68 -16.94
CA LEU A 301 -12.24 -3.83 -17.73
C LEU A 301 -13.03 -5.10 -17.37
N VAL A 302 -13.31 -5.34 -16.08
CA VAL A 302 -14.18 -6.45 -15.65
C VAL A 302 -15.58 -6.29 -16.24
N CYS A 303 -16.19 -5.10 -16.16
CA CYS A 303 -17.50 -4.86 -16.76
C CYS A 303 -17.50 -5.08 -18.27
N MET A 304 -16.43 -4.73 -18.98
CA MET A 304 -16.28 -5.02 -20.42
C MET A 304 -16.17 -6.52 -20.70
N ILE A 305 -15.35 -7.24 -19.92
CA ILE A 305 -15.18 -8.70 -20.01
C ILE A 305 -16.51 -9.43 -19.76
N GLU A 306 -17.32 -8.94 -18.82
CA GLU A 306 -18.66 -9.44 -18.51
C GLU A 306 -19.75 -8.88 -19.43
N LYS A 307 -19.37 -8.16 -20.49
CA LYS A 307 -20.26 -7.50 -21.45
C LYS A 307 -21.24 -6.49 -20.84
N GLN A 308 -21.06 -6.07 -19.59
CA GLN A 308 -21.85 -5.08 -18.87
C GLN A 308 -21.44 -3.64 -19.25
N LEU A 309 -21.53 -3.32 -20.55
CA LEU A 309 -20.97 -2.10 -21.13
C LEU A 309 -21.57 -0.80 -20.56
N ILE A 310 -22.85 -0.77 -20.20
CA ILE A 310 -23.46 0.41 -19.55
C ILE A 310 -22.82 0.70 -18.18
N LYS A 311 -22.50 -0.35 -17.41
CA LYS A 311 -21.80 -0.17 -16.12
C LYS A 311 -20.36 0.30 -16.35
N ALA A 312 -19.68 -0.21 -17.38
CA ALA A 312 -18.34 0.25 -17.76
C ALA A 312 -18.36 1.74 -18.15
N ALA A 313 -19.34 2.17 -18.96
CA ALA A 313 -19.52 3.57 -19.32
C ALA A 313 -19.80 4.46 -18.11
N ALA A 314 -20.66 4.02 -17.18
CA ALA A 314 -20.93 4.73 -15.94
C ALA A 314 -19.67 4.90 -15.08
N LEU A 315 -18.84 3.85 -14.96
CA LEU A 315 -17.57 3.91 -14.23
C LEU A 315 -16.57 4.88 -14.88
N LEU A 316 -16.51 4.95 -16.21
CA LEU A 316 -15.69 5.93 -16.94
C LEU A 316 -16.20 7.36 -16.75
N ALA A 317 -17.53 7.57 -16.70
CA ALA A 317 -18.09 8.88 -16.38
C ALA A 317 -17.77 9.32 -14.94
N VAL A 318 -17.78 8.38 -13.98
CA VAL A 318 -17.29 8.62 -12.61
C VAL A 318 -15.80 8.97 -12.61
N ALA A 319 -14.98 8.26 -13.39
CA ALA A 319 -13.56 8.57 -13.56
C ALA A 319 -13.35 9.99 -14.10
N ALA A 320 -14.16 10.42 -15.08
CA ALA A 320 -14.12 11.78 -15.61
C ALA A 320 -14.39 12.83 -14.53
N GLY A 321 -15.42 12.61 -13.70
CA GLY A 321 -15.72 13.47 -12.56
C GLY A 321 -14.57 13.51 -11.55
N PHE A 322 -14.03 12.35 -11.17
CA PHE A 322 -12.91 12.27 -10.23
C PHE A 322 -11.64 12.92 -10.77
N ALA A 323 -11.34 12.78 -12.07
CA ALA A 323 -10.22 13.45 -12.71
C ALA A 323 -10.41 14.97 -12.74
N TYR A 324 -11.65 15.42 -13.00
CA TYR A 324 -11.98 16.84 -13.04
C TYR A 324 -11.69 17.53 -11.69
N PHE A 325 -12.05 16.91 -10.57
CA PHE A 325 -11.80 17.45 -9.22
C PHE A 325 -10.42 17.07 -8.62
N GLY A 326 -9.54 16.43 -9.39
CA GLY A 326 -8.23 16.00 -8.90
C GLY A 326 -8.27 14.89 -7.85
N ILE A 327 -9.37 14.14 -7.74
CA ILE A 327 -9.48 12.96 -6.87
C ILE A 327 -8.59 11.83 -7.41
N ILE A 328 -8.62 11.65 -8.73
CA ILE A 328 -7.60 10.92 -9.48
C ILE A 328 -6.89 11.90 -10.39
N HIS A 329 -5.64 11.63 -10.73
CA HIS A 329 -4.90 12.48 -11.66
C HIS A 329 -4.76 13.94 -11.22
N SER A 330 -4.60 14.18 -9.91
CA SER A 330 -4.37 15.53 -9.39
C SER A 330 -3.14 16.15 -10.05
N VAL A 331 -3.29 17.37 -10.54
CA VAL A 331 -2.17 18.13 -11.12
C VAL A 331 -1.35 18.87 -10.06
N LEU A 332 -1.87 19.02 -8.85
CA LEU A 332 -1.17 19.71 -7.76
C LEU A 332 -0.04 18.84 -7.19
N PRO A 333 1.18 19.40 -6.98
CA PRO A 333 2.30 18.70 -6.33
C PRO A 333 1.92 17.99 -5.03
N SER A 334 1.05 18.62 -4.24
CA SER A 334 0.53 18.10 -2.96
C SER A 334 -0.41 16.91 -3.10
N SER A 335 -0.77 16.48 -4.31
CA SER A 335 -1.80 15.46 -4.58
C SER A 335 -3.19 15.79 -4.04
N SER A 336 -3.44 17.06 -3.69
CA SER A 336 -4.71 17.51 -3.11
C SER A 336 -5.82 17.53 -4.17
N MET A 337 -7.07 17.36 -3.72
CA MET A 337 -8.24 17.67 -4.53
C MET A 337 -8.33 19.19 -4.74
N TYR A 338 -8.99 19.58 -5.81
CA TYR A 338 -9.21 20.99 -6.12
C TYR A 338 -10.55 21.20 -6.81
N PHE A 339 -11.06 22.41 -6.66
CA PHE A 339 -12.11 22.90 -7.53
C PHE A 339 -11.47 23.48 -8.79
N PRO A 340 -11.86 23.06 -10.00
CA PRO A 340 -11.20 23.50 -11.23
C PRO A 340 -11.21 25.01 -11.46
N TRP A 341 -12.23 25.71 -10.94
CA TRP A 341 -12.33 27.17 -10.99
C TRP A 341 -11.51 27.90 -9.91
N GLN A 342 -10.92 27.17 -8.96
CA GLN A 342 -10.02 27.69 -7.91
C GLN A 342 -8.56 27.29 -8.16
N LEU A 343 -8.27 26.57 -9.25
CA LEU A 343 -6.91 26.22 -9.62
C LEU A 343 -6.14 27.50 -9.96
N ASP A 344 -5.17 27.81 -9.11
CA ASP A 344 -4.19 28.83 -9.41
C ASP A 344 -3.24 28.31 -10.50
N MET A 345 -3.37 28.86 -11.71
CA MET A 345 -2.56 28.47 -12.85
C MET A 345 -1.06 28.72 -12.63
N THR A 346 -0.69 29.55 -11.64
CA THR A 346 0.72 29.77 -11.26
C THR A 346 1.32 28.60 -10.46
N GLN A 347 0.49 27.78 -9.82
CA GLN A 347 0.91 26.57 -9.10
C GLN A 347 1.04 25.36 -10.03
N LEU A 348 0.51 25.46 -11.25
CA LEU A 348 0.70 24.43 -12.26
C LEU A 348 2.10 24.55 -12.87
N PRO A 349 2.72 23.44 -13.25
CA PRO A 349 3.91 23.49 -14.09
C PRO A 349 3.57 24.28 -15.35
N ALA A 350 4.36 25.32 -15.64
CA ALA A 350 4.13 26.23 -16.78
C ALA A 350 4.01 25.48 -18.13
N GLU A 351 4.55 24.27 -18.21
CA GLU A 351 4.58 23.46 -19.41
C GLU A 351 3.26 22.71 -19.72
N GLN A 352 2.30 22.60 -18.80
CA GLN A 352 1.07 21.80 -19.02
C GLN A 352 -0.22 22.32 -18.35
N PRO A 353 -0.65 23.58 -18.60
CA PRO A 353 -1.83 24.16 -17.96
C PRO A 353 -3.17 23.48 -18.34
N LEU A 354 -3.23 22.76 -19.47
CA LEU A 354 -4.45 22.13 -20.01
C LEU A 354 -4.61 20.65 -19.67
N LEU A 355 -3.67 20.06 -18.93
CA LEU A 355 -3.71 18.63 -18.61
C LEU A 355 -4.94 18.19 -17.79
N PRO A 356 -5.40 18.92 -16.75
CA PRO A 356 -6.56 18.48 -15.96
C PRO A 356 -7.86 18.33 -16.77
N PRO A 357 -8.32 19.33 -17.55
CA PRO A 357 -9.52 19.17 -18.36
C PRO A 357 -9.34 18.13 -19.47
N ALA A 358 -8.13 18.00 -20.04
CA ALA A 358 -7.87 17.01 -21.10
C ALA A 358 -8.07 15.56 -20.62
N ILE A 359 -7.61 15.22 -19.42
CA ILE A 359 -7.78 13.88 -18.83
C ILE A 359 -9.26 13.61 -18.52
N ALA A 360 -9.96 14.57 -17.91
CA ALA A 360 -11.38 14.44 -17.60
C ALA A 360 -12.23 14.26 -18.89
N ILE A 361 -11.97 15.06 -19.92
CA ILE A 361 -12.64 14.96 -21.23
C ILE A 361 -12.35 13.60 -21.87
N SER A 362 -11.14 13.09 -21.75
CA SER A 362 -10.75 11.79 -22.32
C SER A 362 -11.54 10.63 -21.68
N TYR A 363 -11.72 10.63 -20.35
CA TYR A 363 -12.59 9.66 -19.68
C TYR A 363 -14.06 9.80 -20.08
N LEU A 364 -14.55 11.04 -20.26
CA LEU A 364 -15.92 11.29 -20.69
C LEU A 364 -16.16 10.80 -22.12
N LEU A 365 -15.24 11.06 -23.04
CA LEU A 365 -15.27 10.54 -24.41
C LEU A 365 -15.24 9.01 -24.41
N ALA A 366 -14.38 8.39 -23.60
CA ALA A 366 -14.35 6.95 -23.45
C ALA A 366 -15.68 6.39 -22.92
N ALA A 367 -16.32 7.07 -21.96
CA ALA A 367 -17.64 6.69 -21.45
C ALA A 367 -18.70 6.71 -22.57
N ILE A 368 -18.71 7.77 -23.39
CA ILE A 368 -19.63 7.90 -24.54
C ILE A 368 -19.38 6.78 -25.56
N LEU A 369 -18.11 6.52 -25.91
CA LEU A 369 -17.75 5.46 -26.86
C LEU A 369 -18.22 4.08 -26.39
N VAL A 370 -18.02 3.76 -25.12
CA VAL A 370 -18.46 2.47 -24.55
C VAL A 370 -19.98 2.36 -24.48
N ALA A 371 -20.68 3.46 -24.19
CA ALA A 371 -22.14 3.50 -24.25
C ALA A 371 -22.67 3.29 -25.68
N LEU A 372 -22.00 3.84 -26.69
CA LEU A 372 -22.32 3.59 -28.11
C LEU A 372 -22.10 2.13 -28.49
N PHE A 373 -21.02 1.49 -28.01
CA PHE A 373 -20.81 0.06 -28.20
C PHE A 373 -21.91 -0.79 -27.56
N ALA A 374 -22.40 -0.39 -26.39
CA ALA A 374 -23.52 -1.05 -25.73
C ALA A 374 -24.82 -0.97 -26.55
N TRP A 375 -25.03 0.16 -27.24
CA TRP A 375 -26.18 0.33 -28.13
C TRP A 375 -26.07 -0.49 -29.41
N TRP A 376 -24.84 -0.64 -29.95
CA TRP A 376 -24.59 -1.42 -31.17
C TRP A 376 -24.58 -2.93 -30.96
N GLN A 377 -24.16 -3.40 -29.78
CA GLN A 377 -24.21 -4.81 -29.38
C GLN A 377 -25.26 -4.98 -28.26
N PRO A 378 -26.57 -4.95 -28.59
CA PRO A 378 -27.60 -5.18 -27.59
C PRO A 378 -27.34 -6.53 -26.92
N GLN A 379 -27.25 -6.51 -25.60
CA GLN A 379 -27.05 -7.72 -24.81
C GLN A 379 -28.25 -8.65 -25.05
N ASP A 380 -28.03 -9.80 -25.66
CA ASP A 380 -29.03 -10.87 -25.65
C ASP A 380 -29.23 -11.30 -24.18
N ILE A 381 -30.32 -10.84 -23.57
CA ILE A 381 -30.68 -11.09 -22.17
C ILE A 381 -30.98 -12.59 -21.90
N ASN A 382 -30.91 -13.47 -22.90
CA ASN A 382 -31.36 -14.87 -22.83
C ASN A 382 -30.27 -15.96 -22.86
N GLN A 383 -29.02 -15.70 -22.46
CA GLN A 383 -28.01 -16.76 -22.28
C GLN A 383 -27.51 -16.87 -20.83
N GLN A 384 -28.43 -17.00 -19.88
CA GLN A 384 -28.12 -17.41 -18.49
C GLN A 384 -28.32 -18.91 -18.21
N GLU A 385 -28.52 -19.76 -19.22
CA GLU A 385 -28.44 -21.21 -19.06
C GLU A 385 -27.32 -21.78 -19.95
N LYS A 386 -26.12 -21.94 -19.35
CA LYS A 386 -25.25 -23.11 -19.51
C LYS A 386 -24.00 -23.02 -18.63
#